data_AF-A0A7W4B4Q3-F1
#
_entry.id   AF-A0A7W4B4Q3-F1
#
_cell.length_a   1.000
_cell.length_b   1.000
_cell.length_c   1.000
_cell.angle_alpha   90.00
_cell.angle_beta   90.00
_cell.angle_gamma   90.00
#
_symmetry.space_group_name_H-M   'P 1'
#
loop_
_entity.id
_entity.type
_entity.pdbx_description
1 polymer ?
#
loop_
_entity_poly.entity_id
_entity_poly.type
_entity_poly.pdbx_seq_one_letter_code
_entity_poly.pdbx_strand_id
1 'polypeptide(L)'
;MKNSKEVLLILYLKMIQLVACSDKALVQTSSAKAFWWSTLSPNIVISNNEFYVKPCESITRVINQNGVKTANIILKVPPRLFTNCQYNRTNQLQYDGQYLTFNMCRTAMGAGGCNTERFRSTDFIHFEEYIGITWLNSEQYEAWRIVGSKSSKADSITKVTQG
;
A
#
# COMPACT_ATOMS: atom_id res chain seq x y z
N MET A 1 17.53 49.22 -63.15
CA MET A 1 17.16 47.80 -63.33
C MET A 1 18.26 46.92 -62.76
N LYS A 2 18.07 46.38 -61.55
CA LYS A 2 18.82 45.22 -61.05
C LYS A 2 17.80 44.35 -60.33
N ASN A 3 17.68 43.12 -60.82
CA ASN A 3 16.50 42.27 -60.72
C ASN A 3 16.14 41.91 -59.28
N SER A 4 14.92 42.23 -58.85
CA SER A 4 14.36 41.81 -57.55
C SER A 4 14.17 40.29 -57.41
N LYS A 5 14.51 39.53 -58.46
CA LYS A 5 14.45 38.06 -58.49
C LYS A 5 15.64 37.40 -57.80
N GLU A 6 16.79 38.06 -57.70
CA GLU A 6 17.97 37.48 -57.03
C GLU A 6 17.93 37.60 -55.50
N VAL A 7 17.31 38.66 -54.98
CA VAL A 7 17.13 38.84 -53.53
C VAL A 7 16.13 37.82 -52.97
N LEU A 8 15.12 37.44 -53.76
CA LEU A 8 14.14 36.43 -53.36
C LEU A 8 14.73 35.01 -53.32
N LEU A 9 15.71 34.72 -54.18
CA LEU A 9 16.37 33.40 -54.22
C LEU A 9 17.29 33.18 -53.01
N ILE A 10 17.98 34.23 -52.55
CA ILE A 10 18.86 34.17 -51.37
C ILE A 10 18.05 34.02 -50.08
N LEU A 11 16.83 34.58 -50.01
CA LEU A 11 15.92 34.39 -48.87
C LEU A 11 15.31 32.98 -48.83
N TYR A 12 15.06 32.34 -49.98
CA TYR A 12 14.58 30.96 -50.01
C TYR A 12 15.68 29.93 -49.68
N LEU A 13 16.94 30.18 -50.05
CA LEU A 13 18.06 29.28 -49.74
C LEU A 13 18.47 29.25 -48.26
N LYS A 14 18.09 30.26 -47.46
CA LYS A 14 18.28 30.23 -45.99
C LYS A 14 17.15 29.53 -45.22
N MET A 15 16.04 29.19 -45.86
CA MET A 15 14.92 28.47 -45.24
C MET A 15 15.00 26.93 -45.39
N ILE A 16 16.08 26.39 -45.98
CA ILE A 16 16.25 24.94 -46.18
C ILE A 16 17.27 24.33 -45.20
N GLN A 17 17.86 25.11 -44.29
CA GLN A 17 18.73 24.58 -43.24
C GLN A 17 18.06 24.65 -41.86
N LEU A 18 17.14 23.72 -41.60
CA LEU A 18 16.84 23.16 -40.27
C LEU A 18 15.94 21.90 -40.40
N VAL A 19 16.16 21.08 -41.42
CA VAL A 19 15.73 19.67 -41.42
C VAL A 19 16.93 18.84 -40.94
N ALA A 20 17.04 18.74 -39.61
CA ALA A 20 17.63 17.62 -38.89
C ALA A 20 17.47 17.84 -37.37
N CYS A 21 16.24 18.11 -36.90
CA CYS A 21 15.90 17.63 -35.57
C CYS A 21 15.80 16.12 -35.68
N SER A 22 16.94 15.48 -35.47
CA SER A 22 17.10 14.06 -35.22
C SER A 22 15.91 13.55 -34.41
N ASP A 23 15.08 12.69 -35.01
CA ASP A 23 14.10 11.84 -34.33
C ASP A 23 14.83 10.77 -33.48
N LYS A 24 15.79 11.21 -32.66
CA LYS A 24 16.01 10.51 -31.41
C LYS A 24 14.83 10.91 -30.54
N ALA A 25 13.77 10.12 -30.66
CA ALA A 25 12.82 9.95 -29.59
C ALA A 25 13.65 9.97 -28.30
N LEU A 26 13.50 11.03 -27.51
CA LEU A 26 13.94 11.04 -26.14
C LEU A 26 13.25 9.82 -25.55
N VAL A 27 14.00 8.72 -25.46
CA VAL A 27 13.67 7.62 -24.57
C VAL A 27 13.81 8.26 -23.21
N GLN A 28 12.73 8.91 -22.80
CA GLN A 28 12.45 9.19 -21.43
C GLN A 28 12.20 7.80 -20.85
N THR A 29 13.28 7.11 -20.51
CA THR A 29 13.31 6.18 -19.39
C THR A 29 12.93 7.03 -18.19
N SER A 30 11.63 7.34 -18.08
CA SER A 30 11.03 7.62 -16.80
C SER A 30 11.32 6.34 -16.03
N SER A 31 12.34 6.43 -15.18
CA SER A 31 12.51 5.54 -14.05
C SER A 31 11.21 5.67 -13.28
N ALA A 32 10.24 4.83 -13.65
CA ALA A 32 9.00 4.68 -12.93
C ALA A 32 9.46 4.32 -11.52
N LYS A 33 9.27 5.26 -10.59
CA LYS A 33 9.73 5.13 -9.21
C LYS A 33 9.36 3.73 -8.74
N ALA A 34 10.37 2.91 -8.45
CA ALA A 34 10.15 1.53 -8.06
C ALA A 34 9.21 1.52 -6.85
N PHE A 35 8.12 0.75 -6.94
CA PHE A 35 7.21 0.59 -5.81
C PHE A 35 7.98 0.00 -4.63
N TRP A 36 7.70 0.45 -3.41
CA TRP A 36 8.47 0.05 -2.21
C TRP A 36 8.47 -1.48 -1.98
N TRP A 37 7.46 -2.18 -2.48
CA TRP A 37 7.30 -3.63 -2.38
C TRP A 37 7.91 -4.41 -3.54
N SER A 38 8.39 -3.76 -4.61
CA SER A 38 8.82 -4.46 -5.84
C SER A 38 10.05 -5.34 -5.67
N THR A 39 10.88 -5.05 -4.67
CA THR A 39 12.10 -5.81 -4.32
C THR A 39 11.92 -6.69 -3.09
N LEU A 40 10.73 -6.70 -2.48
CA LEU A 40 10.45 -7.46 -1.27
C LEU A 40 9.73 -8.77 -1.64
N SER A 41 9.99 -9.81 -0.85
CA SER A 41 9.11 -10.98 -0.84
C SER A 41 7.77 -10.60 -0.19
N PRO A 42 6.63 -11.10 -0.71
CA PRO A 42 5.34 -10.87 -0.09
C PRO A 42 5.30 -11.46 1.32
N ASN A 43 4.56 -10.82 2.22
CA ASN A 43 4.33 -11.34 3.57
C ASN A 43 3.45 -12.60 3.53
N ILE A 44 2.47 -12.63 2.63
CA ILE A 44 1.64 -13.80 2.35
C ILE A 44 1.13 -13.74 0.91
N VAL A 45 0.82 -14.90 0.32
CA VAL A 45 0.16 -15.01 -0.98
C VAL A 45 -1.16 -15.76 -0.79
N ILE A 46 -2.27 -15.16 -1.24
CA ILE A 46 -3.62 -15.74 -1.13
C ILE A 46 -4.29 -15.67 -2.50
N SER A 47 -4.62 -16.83 -3.08
CA SER A 47 -5.30 -16.93 -4.38
C SER A 47 -4.62 -16.09 -5.48
N ASN A 48 -3.30 -16.23 -5.63
CA ASN A 48 -2.44 -15.46 -6.56
C ASN A 48 -2.36 -13.95 -6.31
N ASN A 49 -2.87 -13.45 -5.19
CA ASN A 49 -2.65 -12.08 -4.76
C ASN A 49 -1.48 -12.05 -3.77
N GLU A 50 -0.52 -11.17 -4.01
CA GLU A 50 0.62 -10.92 -3.14
C GLU A 50 0.21 -9.84 -2.11
N PHE A 51 0.48 -10.05 -0.83
CA PHE A 51 0.18 -9.06 0.22
C PHE A 51 1.47 -8.62 0.89
N TYR A 52 1.60 -7.31 1.04
CA TYR A 52 2.78 -6.65 1.58
C TYR A 52 2.41 -5.77 2.76
N VAL A 53 3.20 -5.82 3.81
CA VAL A 53 3.04 -5.02 5.02
C VAL A 53 4.11 -3.93 5.04
N LYS A 54 3.65 -2.69 5.15
CA LYS A 54 4.46 -1.56 5.56
C LYS A 54 4.11 -1.23 7.02
N PRO A 55 4.96 -1.59 8.00
CA PRO A 55 4.64 -1.44 9.42
C PRO A 55 4.20 -0.02 9.78
N CYS A 56 3.23 0.11 10.69
CA CYS A 56 2.62 1.38 11.10
C CYS A 56 1.93 2.19 9.98
N GLU A 57 1.95 1.74 8.73
CA GLU A 57 1.46 2.50 7.59
C GLU A 57 0.32 1.82 6.86
N SER A 58 0.55 0.61 6.32
CA SER A 58 -0.43 0.01 5.42
C SER A 58 -0.23 -1.47 5.14
N ILE A 59 -1.30 -2.13 4.69
CA ILE A 59 -1.25 -3.39 3.94
C ILE A 59 -1.58 -3.09 2.48
N THR A 60 -0.72 -3.57 1.57
CA THR A 60 -0.89 -3.45 0.12
C THR A 60 -1.15 -4.82 -0.48
N ARG A 61 -2.24 -4.96 -1.23
CA ARG A 61 -2.53 -6.11 -2.08
C ARG A 61 -2.01 -5.82 -3.49
N VAL A 62 -1.28 -6.75 -4.05
CA VAL A 62 -0.79 -6.71 -5.43
C VAL A 62 -1.40 -7.87 -6.19
N ILE A 63 -2.09 -7.53 -7.28
CA ILE A 63 -2.72 -8.49 -8.19
C ILE A 63 -1.89 -8.52 -9.47
N ASN A 64 -1.52 -9.71 -9.93
CA ASN A 64 -0.88 -9.89 -11.22
C ASN A 64 -1.89 -10.41 -12.23
N GLN A 65 -2.25 -9.59 -13.22
CA GLN A 65 -3.12 -9.97 -14.32
C GLN A 65 -2.34 -9.82 -15.62
N ASN A 66 -2.12 -10.93 -16.33
CA ASN A 66 -1.43 -10.95 -17.62
C ASN A 66 -0.04 -10.27 -17.60
N GLY A 67 0.70 -10.43 -16.49
CA GLY A 67 2.03 -9.82 -16.32
C GLY A 67 2.00 -8.37 -15.85
N VAL A 68 0.82 -7.75 -15.76
CA VAL A 68 0.65 -6.40 -15.19
C VAL A 68 0.35 -6.52 -13.71
N LYS A 69 1.24 -5.96 -12.89
CA LYS A 69 1.04 -5.86 -11.44
C LYS A 69 0.29 -4.58 -11.09
N THR A 70 -0.87 -4.72 -10.44
CA THR A 70 -1.66 -3.61 -9.90
C THR A 70 -1.67 -3.67 -8.37
N ALA A 71 -1.28 -2.57 -7.73
CA ALA A 71 -1.25 -2.47 -6.27
C ALA A 71 -2.42 -1.65 -5.73
N ASN A 72 -3.05 -2.12 -4.67
CA ASN A 72 -4.08 -1.41 -3.93
C ASN A 72 -3.78 -1.47 -2.42
N ILE A 73 -3.91 -0.33 -1.74
CA ILE A 73 -3.82 -0.29 -0.27
C ILE A 73 -5.16 -0.75 0.29
N ILE A 74 -5.17 -1.92 0.94
CA ILE A 74 -6.38 -2.52 1.50
C ILE A 74 -6.61 -2.12 2.96
N LEU A 75 -5.54 -1.76 3.67
CA LEU A 75 -5.62 -1.21 5.03
C LEU A 75 -4.66 -0.03 5.13
N LYS A 76 -5.16 1.10 5.60
CA LYS A 76 -4.34 2.20 6.11
C LYS A 76 -4.37 2.14 7.63
N VAL A 77 -3.22 1.91 8.24
CA VAL A 77 -3.11 1.80 9.69
C VAL A 77 -3.34 3.18 10.32
N PRO A 78 -4.22 3.31 11.32
CA PRO A 78 -4.42 4.57 12.03
C PRO A 78 -3.10 5.09 12.63
N PRO A 79 -2.72 6.35 12.37
CA PRO A 79 -1.51 6.91 12.95
C PRO A 79 -1.68 7.14 14.45
N ARG A 80 -0.62 6.88 15.22
CA ARG A 80 -0.54 7.21 16.64
C ARG A 80 0.69 8.07 16.86
N LEU A 81 0.49 9.27 17.41
CA LEU A 81 1.59 10.20 17.69
C LEU A 81 2.57 9.59 18.69
N PHE A 82 3.86 9.91 18.53
CA PHE A 82 4.94 9.45 19.42
C PHE A 82 5.02 7.92 19.54
N THR A 83 4.75 7.22 18.44
CA THR A 83 4.91 5.76 18.38
C THR A 83 5.76 5.34 17.19
N ASN A 84 6.39 4.18 17.31
CA ASN A 84 7.04 3.49 16.21
C ASN A 84 6.54 2.04 16.16
N CYS A 85 6.75 1.39 15.02
CA CYS A 85 6.50 -0.03 14.88
C CYS A 85 7.81 -0.77 14.73
N GLN A 86 7.93 -1.90 15.42
CA GLN A 86 9.07 -2.78 15.22
C GLN A 86 8.90 -3.56 13.90
N TYR A 87 9.97 -3.58 13.10
CA TYR A 87 10.08 -4.41 11.92
C TYR A 87 10.45 -5.84 12.33
N ASN A 88 9.51 -6.57 12.94
CA ASN A 88 9.68 -8.02 13.06
C ASN A 88 8.81 -8.68 11.99
N ARG A 89 9.43 -9.18 10.91
CA ARG A 89 8.71 -9.61 9.69
C ARG A 89 7.97 -10.93 9.85
N THR A 90 8.30 -11.74 10.85
CA THR A 90 7.70 -13.06 11.04
C THR A 90 6.30 -12.94 11.63
N ASN A 91 5.31 -13.55 10.96
CA ASN A 91 3.94 -13.76 11.44
C ASN A 91 3.10 -12.49 11.67
N GLN A 92 3.49 -11.34 11.10
CA GLN A 92 2.69 -10.11 11.15
C GLN A 92 1.37 -10.25 10.40
N LEU A 93 1.36 -10.99 9.29
CA LEU A 93 0.17 -11.18 8.47
C LEU A 93 -0.12 -12.66 8.33
N GLN A 94 -1.35 -13.06 8.64
CA GLN A 94 -1.79 -14.45 8.68
C GLN A 94 -3.16 -14.58 8.02
N TYR A 95 -3.43 -15.73 7.42
CA TYR A 95 -4.74 -16.04 6.87
C TYR A 95 -5.12 -17.47 7.26
N ASP A 96 -6.26 -17.62 7.92
CA ASP A 96 -6.76 -18.90 8.44
C ASP A 96 -7.86 -19.53 7.56
N GLY A 97 -8.12 -18.94 6.38
CA GLY A 97 -9.21 -19.34 5.49
C GLY A 97 -10.49 -18.51 5.66
N GLN A 98 -10.62 -17.77 6.76
CA GLN A 98 -11.76 -16.88 7.02
C GLN A 98 -11.31 -15.42 7.18
N TYR A 99 -10.30 -15.18 8.00
CA TYR A 99 -9.80 -13.85 8.36
C TYR A 99 -8.36 -13.66 7.90
N LEU A 100 -8.11 -12.54 7.22
CA LEU A 100 -6.78 -11.96 7.12
C LEU A 100 -6.50 -11.20 8.41
N THR A 101 -5.61 -11.72 9.25
CA THR A 101 -5.24 -11.11 10.52
C THR A 101 -3.88 -10.43 10.40
N PHE A 102 -3.84 -9.15 10.73
CA PHE A 102 -2.62 -8.35 10.83
C PHE A 102 -2.32 -8.02 12.29
N ASN A 103 -1.21 -8.57 12.80
CA ASN A 103 -0.69 -8.32 14.13
C ASN A 103 0.51 -7.37 14.03
N MET A 104 0.45 -6.28 14.80
CA MET A 104 1.44 -5.22 14.75
C MET A 104 1.90 -4.87 16.16
N CYS A 105 3.22 -4.82 16.33
CA CYS A 105 3.85 -4.31 17.53
C CYS A 105 4.07 -2.81 17.41
N ARG A 106 3.35 -2.02 18.22
CA ARG A 106 3.54 -0.58 18.32
C ARG A 106 4.15 -0.22 19.68
N THR A 107 5.23 0.53 19.66
CA THR A 107 5.93 0.98 20.86
C THR A 107 5.82 2.49 20.96
N ALA A 108 5.42 2.99 22.13
CA ALA A 108 5.49 4.42 22.43
C ALA A 108 6.95 4.85 22.60
N MET A 109 7.31 6.02 22.09
CA MET A 109 8.68 6.53 22.21
C MET A 109 9.06 6.67 23.70
N GLY A 110 10.18 6.06 24.09
CA GLY A 110 10.63 6.03 25.48
C GLY A 110 10.01 4.91 26.33
N ALA A 111 9.03 4.17 25.81
CA ALA A 111 8.54 2.95 26.44
C ALA A 111 9.33 1.73 25.95
N GLY A 112 9.63 0.79 26.85
CA GLY A 112 10.26 -0.49 26.49
C GLY A 112 9.28 -1.56 26.01
N GLY A 113 7.96 -1.28 26.04
CA GLY A 113 6.90 -2.25 25.80
C GLY A 113 6.35 -2.24 24.37
N CYS A 114 5.94 -3.43 23.91
CA CYS A 114 5.20 -3.62 22.68
C CYS A 114 3.70 -3.65 22.97
N ASN A 115 2.95 -2.66 22.49
CA ASN A 115 1.49 -2.75 22.45
C ASN A 115 1.06 -3.45 21.16
N THR A 116 0.44 -4.63 21.29
CA THR A 116 0.02 -5.41 20.13
C THR A 116 -1.33 -4.89 19.63
N GLU A 117 -1.32 -4.26 18.46
CA GLU A 117 -2.51 -3.91 17.71
C GLU A 117 -2.86 -5.06 16.76
N ARG A 118 -4.14 -5.41 16.68
CA ARG A 118 -4.62 -6.48 15.80
C ARG A 118 -5.69 -5.92 14.89
N PHE A 119 -5.61 -6.24 13.61
CA PHE A 119 -6.61 -5.92 12.61
C PHE A 119 -7.04 -7.19 11.91
N ARG A 120 -8.30 -7.28 11.49
CA ARG A 120 -8.78 -8.40 10.70
C ARG A 120 -9.74 -7.96 9.60
N SER A 121 -9.83 -8.77 8.55
CA SER A 121 -10.80 -8.59 7.48
C SER A 121 -11.19 -9.94 6.89
N THR A 122 -12.46 -10.09 6.49
CA THR A 122 -12.97 -11.28 5.78
C THR A 122 -13.04 -11.07 4.26
N ASP A 123 -13.02 -9.82 3.79
CA ASP A 123 -13.26 -9.46 2.39
C ASP A 123 -12.10 -8.66 1.76
N PHE A 124 -11.04 -8.38 2.54
CA PHE A 124 -9.90 -7.54 2.18
C PHE A 124 -10.27 -6.09 1.84
N ILE A 125 -11.45 -5.62 2.24
CA ILE A 125 -11.96 -4.27 1.98
C ILE A 125 -12.30 -3.59 3.31
N HIS A 126 -13.10 -4.25 4.13
CA HIS A 126 -13.51 -3.76 5.44
C HIS A 126 -12.63 -4.39 6.51
N PHE A 127 -11.98 -3.55 7.29
CA PHE A 127 -11.12 -3.98 8.39
C PHE A 127 -11.75 -3.61 9.72
N GLU A 128 -11.57 -4.52 10.67
CA GLU A 128 -11.87 -4.32 12.07
C GLU A 128 -10.57 -4.27 12.87
N GLU A 129 -10.50 -3.40 13.88
CA GLU A 129 -9.46 -3.37 14.90
C GLU A 129 -9.94 -4.06 16.18
N TYR A 130 -9.05 -4.79 16.81
CA TYR A 130 -9.29 -5.38 18.12
C TYR A 130 -9.29 -4.29 19.19
N ILE A 131 -10.34 -4.24 20.01
CA ILE A 131 -10.50 -3.24 21.07
C ILE A 131 -10.44 -3.85 22.48
N GLY A 132 -10.27 -5.16 22.60
CA GLY A 132 -10.10 -5.83 23.88
C GLY A 132 -10.99 -7.06 24.05
N ILE A 133 -11.11 -7.50 25.29
CA ILE A 133 -11.99 -8.60 25.69
C ILE A 133 -13.31 -8.04 26.21
N THR A 134 -14.41 -8.67 25.83
CA THR A 134 -15.72 -8.46 26.42
C THR A 134 -16.30 -9.78 26.93
N TRP A 135 -17.24 -9.68 27.86
CA TRP A 135 -17.86 -10.83 28.51
C TRP A 135 -19.35 -10.83 28.24
N LEU A 136 -19.87 -11.97 27.79
CA LEU A 136 -21.30 -12.18 27.58
C LEU A 136 -21.66 -13.53 28.17
N ASN A 137 -22.64 -13.56 29.09
CA ASN A 137 -23.10 -14.77 29.76
C ASN A 137 -21.96 -15.61 30.39
N SER A 138 -20.99 -14.94 31.04
CA SER A 138 -19.79 -15.56 31.63
C SER A 138 -18.84 -16.22 30.63
N GLU A 139 -19.04 -16.02 29.33
CA GLU A 139 -18.13 -16.45 28.27
C GLU A 139 -17.29 -15.27 27.76
N GLN A 140 -16.05 -15.57 27.38
CA GLN A 140 -15.08 -14.58 26.92
C GLN A 140 -15.16 -14.40 25.40
N TYR A 141 -15.19 -13.15 24.96
CA TYR A 141 -15.20 -12.78 23.55
C TYR A 141 -14.13 -11.73 23.26
N GLU A 142 -13.53 -11.83 22.08
CA GLU A 142 -12.78 -10.72 21.50
C GLU A 142 -13.77 -9.70 20.95
N ALA A 143 -13.58 -8.43 21.30
CA ALA A 143 -14.35 -7.31 20.80
C ALA A 143 -13.60 -6.61 19.67
N TRP A 144 -14.32 -6.33 18.60
CA TRP A 144 -13.79 -5.78 17.37
C TRP A 144 -14.60 -4.56 16.93
N ARG A 145 -13.93 -3.57 16.36
CA ARG A 145 -14.51 -2.31 15.91
C ARG A 145 -14.08 -2.02 14.49
N ILE A 146 -14.95 -1.47 13.65
CA ILE A 146 -14.60 -1.05 12.30
C ILE A 146 -13.49 0.03 12.37
N VAL A 147 -12.43 -0.16 11.59
CA VAL A 147 -11.31 0.78 11.53
C VAL A 147 -11.81 2.17 11.13
N GLY A 148 -11.48 3.19 11.95
CA GLY A 148 -11.91 4.58 11.73
C GLY A 148 -13.25 4.94 12.38
N SER A 149 -13.95 3.97 12.98
CA SER A 149 -15.12 4.26 13.81
C SER A 149 -14.74 5.08 15.05
N LYS A 150 -15.57 6.06 15.41
CA LYS A 150 -15.43 6.87 16.63
C LYS A 150 -16.15 6.26 17.84
N SER A 151 -16.91 5.18 17.63
CA SER A 151 -17.66 4.51 18.69
C SER A 151 -16.71 3.82 19.68
N SER A 152 -17.03 3.85 20.97
CA SER A 152 -16.35 3.01 21.98
C SER A 152 -16.92 1.60 22.07
N LYS A 153 -18.03 1.31 21.37
CA LYS A 153 -18.67 0.00 21.36
C LYS A 153 -18.03 -0.92 20.32
N ALA A 154 -18.10 -2.22 20.58
CA ALA A 154 -17.77 -3.25 19.60
C ALA A 154 -18.82 -3.27 18.49
N ASP A 155 -18.36 -3.38 17.24
CA ASP A 155 -19.20 -3.63 16.07
C ASP A 155 -19.41 -5.14 15.87
N SER A 156 -18.43 -5.96 16.27
CA SER A 156 -18.54 -7.41 16.28
C SER A 156 -17.83 -8.05 17.47
N ILE A 157 -18.26 -9.26 17.83
CA ILE A 157 -17.64 -10.07 18.87
C ILE A 157 -17.37 -11.48 18.36
N THR A 158 -16.26 -12.08 18.78
CA THR A 158 -15.89 -13.45 18.40
C THR A 158 -15.52 -14.22 19.65
N LYS A 159 -16.13 -15.40 19.83
CA LYS A 159 -15.90 -16.23 21.02
C LYS A 159 -14.44 -16.64 21.06
N VAL A 160 -13.80 -16.51 22.22
CA VAL A 160 -12.45 -17.02 22.43
C VAL A 160 -12.56 -18.54 22.53
N THR A 161 -12.12 -19.26 21.51
CA THR A 161 -11.91 -20.71 21.61
C THR A 161 -10.63 -20.93 22.40
N GLN A 162 -10.73 -21.39 23.65
CA GLN A 162 -9.56 -21.88 24.38
C GLN A 162 -8.97 -23.05 23.58
N GLY A 163 -7.73 -22.88 23.13
CA GLY A 163 -6.92 -23.96 22.54
C GLY A 163 -6.34 -24.86 23.61
#